data_AF-A0A0F8Z402-F1
#
_entry.id   AF-A0A0F8Z402-F1
#
_cell.length_a   1.000
_cell.length_b   1.000
_cell.length_c   1.000
_cell.angle_alpha   90.00
_cell.angle_beta   90.00
_cell.angle_gamma   90.00
#
_symmetry.space_group_name_H-M   'P 1'
#
loop_
_entity.id
_entity.type
_entity.pdbx_description
1 polymer ?
#
loop_
_entity_poly.entity_id
_entity_poly.type
_entity_poly.pdbx_seq_one_letter_code
_entity_poly.pdbx_strand_id
1 'polypeptide(L)'
;DILPSFTTDLGFELGTTDFESEVIGCVVNTCTISAAINEALKFSLECSFRYENLGTAKSTDIVDVEPVFTFAHGSIEMPDGTTIAAVQSFELSIVNNSEPVYGVGSRFMTAVVAKNREYNFSMTAAFNDYTSLLTYFMTGTGAASAPTAGSGTEIATLELTFTNDDGDILDINLTGVHLSEETLPQSVNEVVKEDVTGWARGCTNIIYTNDIQTAPKASTNI
;
A
#
# COMPACT_ATOMS: atom_id res chain seq x y z
N ASP A 1 -12.18 -8.99 -11.27
CA ASP A 1 -11.62 -7.63 -11.40
C ASP A 1 -10.67 -7.62 -12.60
N ILE A 2 -10.64 -6.55 -13.40
CA ILE A 2 -9.71 -6.43 -14.53
C ILE A 2 -8.61 -5.47 -14.09
N LEU A 3 -7.36 -5.94 -14.09
CA LEU A 3 -6.23 -5.11 -13.70
C LEU A 3 -5.93 -4.09 -14.82
N PRO A 4 -5.79 -2.80 -14.49
CA PRO A 4 -5.37 -1.81 -15.46
C PRO A 4 -3.93 -2.08 -15.91
N SER A 5 -3.66 -1.80 -17.19
CA SER A 5 -2.31 -1.84 -17.74
C SER A 5 -1.78 -0.43 -17.95
N PHE A 6 -0.46 -0.26 -17.83
CA PHE A 6 0.24 0.98 -18.16
C PHE A 6 1.46 0.70 -19.05
N THR A 7 2.02 1.75 -19.61
CA THR A 7 3.28 1.74 -20.35
C THR A 7 4.27 2.63 -19.60
N THR A 8 5.54 2.23 -19.54
CA THR A 8 6.60 3.03 -18.93
C THR A 8 7.85 2.98 -19.78
N ASP A 9 8.63 4.06 -19.76
CA ASP A 9 9.89 4.16 -20.47
C ASP A 9 11.07 3.98 -19.51
N LEU A 10 12.10 3.29 -19.99
CA LEU A 10 13.39 3.12 -19.33
C LEU A 10 14.45 3.80 -20.18
N GLY A 11 15.01 4.90 -19.69
CA GLY A 11 16.00 5.69 -20.41
C GLY A 11 17.35 5.76 -19.70
N PHE A 12 18.45 5.66 -20.46
CA PHE A 12 19.80 5.97 -20.00
C PHE A 12 20.49 6.93 -20.98
N GLU A 13 21.17 7.95 -20.43
CA GLU A 13 22.06 8.84 -21.19
C GLU A 13 23.40 8.15 -21.42
N LEU A 14 23.79 7.91 -22.68
CA LEU A 14 25.10 7.34 -23.04
C LEU A 14 26.04 8.35 -23.73
N GLY A 15 25.74 9.65 -23.64
CA GLY A 15 26.65 10.75 -23.97
C GLY A 15 26.52 11.28 -25.41
N THR A 16 26.51 10.40 -26.43
CA THR A 16 26.33 10.81 -27.85
C THR A 16 25.09 10.20 -28.52
N THR A 17 24.52 9.16 -27.93
CA THR A 17 23.30 8.48 -28.36
C THR A 17 22.55 8.08 -27.10
N ASP A 18 21.29 8.46 -26.99
CA ASP A 18 20.45 8.02 -25.89
C ASP A 18 19.99 6.58 -26.10
N PHE A 19 19.86 5.85 -24.99
CA PHE A 19 19.17 4.58 -24.96
C PHE A 19 17.82 4.78 -24.29
N GLU A 20 16.76 4.31 -24.94
CA GLU A 20 15.41 4.31 -24.38
C GLU A 20 14.75 2.98 -24.71
N SER A 21 13.95 2.48 -23.78
CA SER A 21 13.23 1.24 -23.90
C SER A 21 11.81 1.41 -23.39
N GLU A 22 10.83 1.23 -24.26
CA GLU A 22 9.41 1.35 -23.92
C GLU A 22 8.89 -0.03 -23.48
N VAL A 23 8.46 -0.11 -22.22
CA VAL A 23 7.93 -1.34 -21.61
C VAL A 23 6.41 -1.28 -21.67
N ILE A 24 5.82 -2.02 -22.61
CA ILE A 24 4.40 -1.95 -22.93
C ILE A 24 3.61 -3.05 -22.24
N GLY A 25 2.41 -2.70 -21.78
CA GLY A 25 1.46 -3.65 -21.20
C GLY A 25 1.90 -4.13 -19.82
N CYS A 26 2.46 -3.24 -19.03
CA CYS A 26 2.80 -3.48 -17.64
C CYS A 26 1.53 -3.66 -16.82
N VAL A 27 1.46 -4.73 -16.04
CA VAL A 27 0.39 -4.99 -15.07
C VAL A 27 1.03 -5.22 -13.70
N VAL A 28 0.54 -4.49 -12.70
CA VAL A 28 1.03 -4.60 -11.31
C VAL A 28 0.52 -5.90 -10.69
N ASN A 29 1.43 -6.77 -10.27
CA ASN A 29 1.11 -7.98 -9.52
C ASN A 29 1.17 -7.73 -8.01
N THR A 30 2.25 -7.10 -7.55
CA THR A 30 2.50 -6.81 -6.15
C THR A 30 2.78 -5.33 -5.97
N CYS A 31 2.14 -4.70 -5.00
CA CYS A 31 2.50 -3.37 -4.51
C CYS A 31 2.83 -3.47 -3.03
N THR A 32 4.06 -3.11 -2.66
CA THR A 32 4.48 -3.00 -1.27
C THR A 32 4.65 -1.53 -0.90
N ILE A 33 3.95 -1.12 0.14
CA ILE A 33 3.97 0.23 0.69
C ILE A 33 4.60 0.12 2.07
N SER A 34 5.70 0.83 2.31
CA SER A 34 6.38 0.80 3.61
C SER A 34 6.73 2.20 4.08
N ALA A 35 6.54 2.45 5.37
CA ALA A 35 6.97 3.68 6.01
C ALA A 35 7.20 3.49 7.51
N ALA A 36 8.02 4.37 8.06
CA ALA A 36 8.19 4.56 9.49
C ALA A 36 8.04 6.04 9.81
N ILE A 37 7.75 6.38 11.08
CA ILE A 37 7.65 7.77 11.52
C ILE A 37 8.90 8.55 11.13
N ASN A 38 8.68 9.70 10.49
CA ASN A 38 9.71 10.60 9.96
C ASN A 38 10.61 9.98 8.87
N GLU A 39 10.20 8.87 8.26
CA GLU A 39 10.84 8.34 7.05
C GLU A 39 9.98 8.61 5.81
N ALA A 40 10.67 8.67 4.67
CA ALA A 40 10.04 8.73 3.36
C ALA A 40 9.20 7.46 3.11
N LEU A 41 8.00 7.66 2.58
CA LEU A 41 7.14 6.60 2.08
C LEU A 41 7.81 5.91 0.89
N LYS A 42 7.93 4.59 0.95
CA LYS A 42 8.53 3.78 -0.11
C LYS A 42 7.47 2.91 -0.74
N PHE A 43 7.39 2.98 -2.07
CA PHE A 43 6.58 2.10 -2.90
C PHE A 43 7.49 1.17 -3.68
N SER A 44 7.18 -0.13 -3.66
CA SER A 44 7.79 -1.13 -4.52
C SER A 44 6.71 -1.79 -5.35
N LEU A 45 6.84 -1.74 -6.68
CA LEU A 45 5.90 -2.34 -7.62
C LEU A 45 6.57 -3.48 -8.37
N GLU A 46 5.99 -4.66 -8.26
CA GLU A 46 6.37 -5.80 -9.10
C GLU A 46 5.39 -5.91 -10.25
N CYS A 47 5.89 -5.70 -11.46
CA CYS A 47 5.08 -5.68 -12.67
C CYS A 47 5.52 -6.76 -13.65
N SER A 48 4.54 -7.37 -14.31
CA SER A 48 4.79 -8.16 -15.51
C SER A 48 4.49 -7.31 -16.74
N PHE A 49 5.32 -7.40 -17.78
CA PHE A 49 5.15 -6.65 -19.02
C PHE A 49 4.97 -7.59 -20.22
N ARG A 50 4.41 -7.05 -21.30
CA ARG A 50 4.09 -7.84 -22.49
C ARG A 50 5.29 -8.01 -23.41
N TYR A 51 5.91 -6.89 -23.76
CA TYR A 51 7.11 -6.81 -24.57
C TYR A 51 7.75 -5.43 -24.39
N GLU A 52 9.01 -5.33 -24.79
CA GLU A 52 9.83 -4.15 -24.70
C GLU A 52 10.21 -3.72 -26.13
N ASN A 53 10.03 -2.44 -26.43
CA ASN A 53 10.41 -1.84 -27.69
C ASN A 53 11.64 -0.96 -27.50
N LEU A 54 12.54 -0.98 -28.48
CA LEU A 54 13.63 -0.01 -28.51
C LEU A 54 13.06 1.38 -28.86
N GLY A 55 13.19 2.32 -27.92
CA GLY A 55 12.91 3.73 -28.12
C GLY A 55 13.97 4.38 -29.03
N THR A 56 13.58 5.43 -29.75
CA THR A 56 14.47 6.12 -30.69
C THR A 56 14.79 7.57 -30.30
N ALA A 57 14.19 8.09 -29.22
CA ALA A 57 14.43 9.44 -28.73
C ALA A 57 13.98 9.60 -27.27
N LYS A 58 14.95 9.75 -26.36
CA LYS A 58 14.72 10.04 -24.93
C LYS A 58 13.77 11.22 -24.74
N SER A 59 12.77 11.07 -23.87
CA SER A 59 12.00 12.22 -23.38
C SER A 59 12.92 13.24 -22.71
N THR A 60 12.82 14.51 -23.12
CA THR A 60 13.57 15.64 -22.54
C THR A 60 13.02 16.10 -21.18
N ASP A 61 12.03 15.39 -20.63
CA ASP A 61 11.33 15.83 -19.45
C ASP A 61 12.25 15.77 -18.23
N ILE A 62 12.51 16.95 -17.66
CA ILE A 62 12.97 17.08 -16.29
C ILE A 62 11.79 16.57 -15.46
N VAL A 63 11.94 15.42 -14.82
CA VAL A 63 10.93 14.90 -13.90
C VAL A 63 10.62 15.99 -12.88
N ASP A 64 9.35 16.39 -12.80
CA ASP A 64 8.88 17.29 -11.76
C ASP A 64 9.22 16.62 -10.41
N VAL A 65 10.04 17.30 -9.60
CA VAL A 65 10.40 16.82 -8.27
C VAL A 65 9.22 17.10 -7.37
N GLU A 66 8.34 16.12 -7.23
CA GLU A 66 7.29 16.16 -6.23
C GLU A 66 7.88 16.02 -4.82
N PRO A 67 7.33 16.71 -3.81
CA PRO A 67 7.77 16.57 -2.43
C PRO A 67 7.53 15.13 -1.96
N VAL A 68 8.47 14.61 -1.17
CA VAL A 68 8.39 13.24 -0.68
C VAL A 68 7.31 13.14 0.40
N PHE A 69 6.38 12.19 0.26
CA PHE A 69 5.48 11.85 1.34
C PHE A 69 6.27 11.28 2.51
N THR A 70 6.04 11.84 3.69
CA THR A 70 6.56 11.28 4.93
C THR A 70 5.39 10.74 5.75
N PHE A 71 5.66 9.69 6.52
CA PHE A 71 4.65 9.18 7.42
C PHE A 71 4.53 10.12 8.62
N ALA A 72 3.44 10.86 8.67
CA ALA A 72 3.10 11.72 9.79
C ALA A 72 2.42 10.91 10.90
N HIS A 73 1.26 10.30 10.59
CA HIS A 73 0.44 9.60 11.57
C HIS A 73 -0.35 8.46 10.93
N GLY A 74 -0.38 7.28 11.56
CA GLY A 74 -1.34 6.23 11.24
C GLY A 74 -2.11 5.86 12.49
N SER A 75 -3.41 5.63 12.34
CA SER A 75 -4.30 5.25 13.43
C SER A 75 -4.97 3.92 13.12
N ILE A 76 -5.09 3.09 14.14
CA ILE A 76 -6.06 2.00 14.11
C ILE A 76 -7.32 2.52 14.75
N GLU A 77 -8.41 2.49 14.00
CA GLU A 77 -9.70 2.96 14.47
C GLU A 77 -10.70 1.82 14.57
N MET A 78 -11.55 1.93 15.58
CA MET A 78 -12.79 1.18 15.60
C MET A 78 -13.78 1.80 14.61
N PRO A 79 -14.76 1.04 14.11
CA PRO A 79 -15.73 1.56 13.14
C PRO A 79 -16.67 2.61 13.74
N ASP A 80 -16.53 2.93 15.04
CA ASP A 80 -17.17 4.07 15.71
C ASP A 80 -16.30 5.34 15.75
N GLY A 81 -15.09 5.31 15.17
CA GLY A 81 -14.15 6.44 15.07
C GLY A 81 -13.23 6.60 16.28
N THR A 82 -13.17 5.62 17.19
CA THR A 82 -12.28 5.71 18.36
C THR A 82 -10.89 5.16 18.02
N THR A 83 -9.86 6.02 18.09
CA THR A 83 -8.46 5.62 17.89
C THR A 83 -7.94 4.76 19.05
N ILE A 84 -7.40 3.58 18.74
CA ILE A 84 -6.90 2.61 19.74
C ILE A 84 -5.38 2.65 19.87
N ALA A 85 -4.68 2.80 18.76
CA ALA A 85 -3.22 2.81 18.75
C ALA A 85 -2.69 3.73 17.66
N ALA A 86 -1.53 4.33 17.95
CA ALA A 86 -0.78 5.15 17.01
C ALA A 86 0.29 4.30 16.32
N VAL A 87 0.14 4.06 15.03
CA VAL A 87 1.08 3.29 14.21
C VAL A 87 2.41 4.04 14.11
N GLN A 88 3.51 3.34 14.36
CA GLN A 88 4.89 3.85 14.36
C GLN A 88 5.64 3.44 13.10
N SER A 89 5.36 2.25 12.59
CA SER A 89 5.86 1.76 11.32
C SER A 89 4.84 0.80 10.72
N PHE A 90 4.83 0.75 9.40
CA PHE A 90 3.85 -0.01 8.66
C PHE A 90 4.42 -0.53 7.35
N GLU A 91 4.04 -1.75 7.00
CA GLU A 91 4.25 -2.35 5.69
C GLU A 91 2.95 -3.01 5.23
N LEU A 92 2.44 -2.61 4.07
CA LEU A 92 1.32 -3.24 3.37
C LEU A 92 1.78 -3.85 2.06
N SER A 93 1.39 -5.11 1.85
CA SER A 93 1.52 -5.81 0.59
C SER A 93 0.14 -6.05 0.00
N ILE A 94 -0.10 -5.47 -1.18
CA ILE A 94 -1.28 -5.70 -2.00
C ILE A 94 -0.88 -6.65 -3.13
N VAL A 95 -1.43 -7.87 -3.11
CA VAL A 95 -1.07 -8.93 -4.05
C VAL A 95 -2.27 -9.32 -4.88
N ASN A 96 -2.19 -9.16 -6.21
CA ASN A 96 -3.26 -9.53 -7.15
C ASN A 96 -3.25 -11.01 -7.56
N ASN A 97 -2.19 -11.76 -7.19
CA ASN A 97 -1.99 -13.16 -7.54
C ASN A 97 -2.21 -13.43 -9.03
N SER A 98 -1.73 -12.51 -9.87
CA SER A 98 -1.99 -12.50 -11.31
C SER A 98 -1.11 -13.51 -12.05
N GLU A 99 -1.68 -14.15 -13.06
CA GLU A 99 -0.99 -15.15 -13.88
C GLU A 99 -0.94 -14.73 -15.35
N PRO A 100 0.26 -14.70 -15.97
CA PRO A 100 0.40 -14.36 -17.38
C PRO A 100 0.03 -15.52 -18.29
N VAL A 101 -0.78 -15.24 -19.32
CA VAL A 101 -1.22 -16.21 -20.33
C VAL A 101 -0.48 -15.96 -21.63
N TYR A 102 0.12 -17.02 -22.17
CA TYR A 102 0.85 -16.99 -23.45
C TYR A 102 0.07 -17.71 -24.55
N GLY A 103 0.08 -17.13 -25.75
CA GLY A 103 -0.43 -17.80 -26.94
C GLY A 103 0.47 -18.97 -27.37
N VAL A 104 -0.11 -19.98 -28.03
CA VAL A 104 0.65 -21.10 -28.59
C VAL A 104 1.67 -20.58 -29.59
N GLY A 105 2.96 -20.83 -29.32
CA GLY A 105 4.07 -20.36 -30.17
C GLY A 105 4.44 -18.88 -30.02
N SER A 106 3.79 -18.13 -29.12
CA SER A 106 4.15 -16.74 -28.82
C SER A 106 5.07 -16.67 -27.60
N ARG A 107 6.13 -15.85 -27.71
CA ARG A 107 6.96 -15.47 -26.55
C ARG A 107 6.36 -14.30 -25.77
N PHE A 108 5.40 -13.59 -26.36
CA PHE A 108 4.77 -12.42 -25.76
C PHE A 108 3.51 -12.82 -25.03
N MET A 109 3.30 -12.18 -23.89
CA MET A 109 2.08 -12.32 -23.12
C MET A 109 0.87 -11.86 -23.96
N THR A 110 -0.23 -12.59 -23.85
CA THR A 110 -1.47 -12.29 -24.57
C THR A 110 -2.53 -11.72 -23.63
N ALA A 111 -2.56 -12.19 -22.38
CA ALA A 111 -3.48 -11.72 -21.35
C ALA A 111 -2.90 -11.95 -19.95
N VAL A 112 -3.47 -11.27 -18.95
CA VAL A 112 -3.22 -11.52 -17.53
C VAL A 112 -4.54 -11.90 -16.87
N VAL A 113 -4.52 -12.97 -16.08
CA VAL A 113 -5.68 -13.39 -15.29
C VAL A 113 -5.40 -13.08 -13.82
N ALA A 114 -6.14 -12.12 -13.26
CA ALA A 114 -6.08 -11.81 -11.84
C ALA A 114 -6.82 -12.88 -11.01
N LYS A 115 -6.24 -13.26 -9.88
CA LYS A 115 -6.88 -14.18 -8.92
C LYS A 115 -7.38 -13.38 -7.72
N ASN A 116 -7.56 -14.05 -6.58
CA ASN A 116 -8.00 -13.39 -5.36
C ASN A 116 -6.94 -12.37 -4.92
N ARG A 117 -7.37 -11.13 -4.69
CA ARG A 117 -6.52 -10.07 -4.17
C ARG A 117 -6.38 -10.23 -2.67
N GLU A 118 -5.17 -10.08 -2.17
CA GLU A 118 -4.82 -10.18 -0.76
C GLU A 118 -4.20 -8.87 -0.28
N TYR A 119 -4.57 -8.45 0.93
CA TYR A 119 -4.02 -7.27 1.60
C TYR A 119 -3.38 -7.76 2.89
N ASN A 120 -2.06 -7.92 2.89
CA ASN A 120 -1.31 -8.40 4.05
C ASN A 120 -0.53 -7.24 4.62
N PHE A 121 -0.49 -7.09 5.94
CA PHE A 121 0.27 -6.02 6.56
C PHE A 121 1.01 -6.45 7.82
N SER A 122 2.06 -5.70 8.12
CA SER A 122 2.77 -5.74 9.40
C SER A 122 2.93 -4.32 9.92
N MET A 123 2.78 -4.14 11.22
CA MET A 123 2.87 -2.82 11.83
C MET A 123 3.44 -2.90 13.24
N THR A 124 4.10 -1.82 13.64
CA THR A 124 4.45 -1.57 15.04
C THR A 124 3.58 -0.41 15.51
N ALA A 125 2.86 -0.57 16.61
CA ALA A 125 1.98 0.46 17.16
C ALA A 125 2.36 0.79 18.60
N ALA A 126 2.22 2.07 18.97
CA ALA A 126 2.31 2.53 20.35
C ALA A 126 0.93 2.51 20.99
N PHE A 127 0.84 1.91 22.17
CA PHE A 127 -0.41 1.74 22.91
C PHE A 127 -0.94 3.07 23.44
N ASN A 128 -2.24 3.32 23.21
CA ASN A 128 -2.97 4.43 23.84
C ASN A 128 -4.01 3.93 24.87
N ASP A 129 -4.74 2.84 24.59
CA ASP A 129 -5.74 2.27 25.51
C ASP A 129 -5.76 0.74 25.54
N TYR A 130 -5.33 0.18 26.67
CA TYR A 130 -5.27 -1.27 26.93
C TYR A 130 -6.66 -1.93 27.01
N THR A 131 -7.69 -1.19 27.44
CA THR A 131 -9.02 -1.76 27.65
C THR A 131 -9.73 -1.96 26.32
N SER A 132 -9.72 -0.95 25.45
CA SER A 132 -10.34 -1.00 24.13
C SER A 132 -9.64 -1.98 23.19
N LEU A 133 -8.32 -2.15 23.34
CA LEU A 133 -7.57 -3.18 22.62
C LEU A 133 -8.05 -4.59 23.01
N LEU A 134 -8.05 -4.95 24.29
CA LEU A 134 -8.47 -6.30 24.69
C LEU A 134 -9.95 -6.61 24.42
N THR A 135 -10.85 -5.63 24.51
CA THR A 135 -12.31 -5.85 24.36
C THR A 135 -12.82 -5.74 22.92
N TYR A 136 -12.03 -5.18 22.01
CA TYR A 136 -12.44 -5.06 20.61
C TYR A 136 -11.44 -5.69 19.64
N PHE A 137 -10.14 -5.55 19.88
CA PHE A 137 -9.07 -6.11 19.04
C PHE A 137 -8.96 -7.63 19.18
N MET A 138 -9.06 -8.14 20.42
CA MET A 138 -8.96 -9.58 20.69
C MET A 138 -10.31 -10.31 20.71
N THR A 139 -11.40 -9.62 21.08
CA THR A 139 -12.69 -10.25 21.34
C THR A 139 -13.81 -9.75 20.43
N GLY A 140 -13.58 -8.72 19.61
CA GLY A 140 -14.49 -8.26 18.56
C GLY A 140 -15.91 -7.85 19.03
N THR A 141 -16.10 -7.53 20.31
CA THR A 141 -17.46 -7.40 20.89
C THR A 141 -17.65 -6.18 21.80
N GLY A 142 -16.60 -5.43 22.10
CA GLY A 142 -16.65 -4.30 23.03
C GLY A 142 -16.93 -4.66 24.47
N ALA A 143 -16.86 -5.96 24.78
CA ALA A 143 -17.11 -6.50 26.10
C ALA A 143 -15.86 -7.21 26.61
N ALA A 144 -15.65 -7.15 27.92
CA ALA A 144 -14.62 -7.92 28.64
C ALA A 144 -15.01 -9.41 28.77
N SER A 145 -15.35 -10.04 27.64
CA SER A 145 -15.66 -11.45 27.53
C SER A 145 -14.48 -12.17 26.90
N ALA A 146 -14.19 -13.42 27.30
CA ALA A 146 -13.15 -14.20 26.64
C ALA A 146 -13.49 -14.41 25.14
N PRO A 147 -12.48 -14.40 24.24
CA PRO A 147 -12.71 -14.71 22.83
C PRO A 147 -13.35 -16.10 22.71
N THR A 148 -14.44 -16.21 21.94
CA THR A 148 -15.05 -17.50 21.61
C THR A 148 -14.89 -17.79 20.12
N ALA A 149 -14.87 -19.05 19.71
CA ALA A 149 -14.78 -19.41 18.30
C ALA A 149 -15.95 -18.78 17.52
N GLY A 150 -15.65 -17.89 16.57
CA GLY A 150 -16.65 -17.11 15.83
C GLY A 150 -16.99 -15.72 16.41
N SER A 151 -16.30 -15.27 17.47
CA SER A 151 -16.47 -13.91 18.03
C SER A 151 -15.80 -12.78 17.23
N GLY A 152 -15.06 -13.12 16.17
CA GLY A 152 -14.47 -12.16 15.24
C GLY A 152 -15.53 -11.56 14.31
N THR A 153 -16.39 -10.70 14.84
CA THR A 153 -17.13 -9.78 13.98
C THR A 153 -16.10 -8.82 13.37
N GLU A 154 -16.12 -8.69 12.05
CA GLU A 154 -15.23 -7.80 11.31
C GLU A 154 -15.54 -6.36 11.69
N ILE A 155 -14.64 -5.73 12.44
CA ILE A 155 -14.96 -4.45 13.06
C ILE A 155 -13.87 -3.41 12.77
N ALA A 156 -12.58 -3.73 12.90
CA ALA A 156 -11.55 -2.70 12.81
C ALA A 156 -11.34 -2.15 11.37
N THR A 157 -11.22 -0.82 11.30
CA THR A 157 -10.76 -0.07 10.13
C THR A 157 -9.34 0.41 10.39
N LEU A 158 -8.43 0.17 9.46
CA LEU A 158 -7.08 0.73 9.53
C LEU A 158 -7.02 1.94 8.60
N GLU A 159 -6.68 3.10 9.15
CA GLU A 159 -6.47 4.33 8.41
C GLU A 159 -5.01 4.76 8.51
N LEU A 160 -4.39 4.94 7.35
CA LEU A 160 -2.99 5.35 7.26
C LEU A 160 -2.93 6.65 6.49
N THR A 161 -2.44 7.69 7.15
CA THR A 161 -2.36 9.04 6.59
C THR A 161 -0.88 9.40 6.41
N PHE A 162 -0.50 9.65 5.17
CA PHE A 162 0.82 10.16 4.81
C PHE A 162 0.68 11.61 4.39
N THR A 163 1.59 12.47 4.84
CA THR A 163 1.58 13.89 4.49
C THR A 163 2.91 14.27 3.88
N ASN A 164 2.89 15.10 2.84
CA ASN A 164 4.11 15.75 2.35
C ASN A 164 4.31 17.12 3.01
N ASP A 165 5.48 17.73 2.79
CA ASP A 165 5.82 19.05 3.35
C ASP A 165 4.93 20.19 2.80
N ASP A 166 4.25 19.95 1.67
CA ASP A 166 3.37 20.90 0.99
C ASP A 166 1.90 20.80 1.47
N GLY A 167 1.58 19.86 2.36
CA GLY A 167 0.24 19.69 2.93
C GLY A 167 -0.66 18.69 2.18
N ASP A 168 -0.16 18.03 1.15
CA ASP A 168 -0.86 16.97 0.45
C ASP A 168 -0.96 15.72 1.31
N ILE A 169 -2.10 15.04 1.20
CA ILE A 169 -2.46 13.90 2.03
C ILE A 169 -2.71 12.67 1.17
N LEU A 170 -2.08 11.56 1.54
CA LEU A 170 -2.41 10.24 1.01
C LEU A 170 -3.01 9.40 2.14
N ASP A 171 -4.28 9.03 1.99
CA ASP A 171 -5.01 8.20 2.94
C ASP A 171 -5.28 6.80 2.37
N ILE A 172 -4.90 5.77 3.12
CA ILE A 172 -5.19 4.37 2.79
C ILE A 172 -6.15 3.82 3.84
N ASN A 173 -7.33 3.40 3.38
CA ASN A 173 -8.38 2.86 4.23
C ASN A 173 -8.56 1.36 3.97
N LEU A 174 -8.30 0.54 5.00
CA LEU A 174 -8.51 -0.90 4.98
C LEU A 174 -9.70 -1.29 5.87
N THR A 175 -10.46 -2.29 5.43
CA THR A 175 -11.67 -2.80 6.09
C THR A 175 -11.63 -4.31 6.25
N GLY A 176 -12.33 -4.81 7.27
CA GLY A 176 -12.30 -6.23 7.61
C GLY A 176 -10.89 -6.67 7.99
N VAL A 177 -10.26 -5.91 8.88
CA VAL A 177 -8.90 -6.17 9.35
C VAL A 177 -8.91 -7.32 10.36
N HIS A 178 -8.02 -8.28 10.13
CA HIS A 178 -7.78 -9.45 10.98
C HIS A 178 -6.32 -9.52 11.37
N LEU A 179 -6.06 -9.81 12.63
CA LEU A 179 -4.71 -9.89 13.18
C LEU A 179 -4.40 -11.34 13.48
N SER A 180 -3.22 -11.76 13.07
CA SER A 180 -2.79 -13.16 13.17
C SER A 180 -1.86 -13.36 14.35
N GLU A 181 -0.99 -12.38 14.60
CA GLU A 181 0.03 -12.46 15.63
C GLU A 181 0.20 -11.09 16.31
N GLU A 182 0.38 -11.13 17.62
CA GLU A 182 0.73 -9.98 18.46
C GLU A 182 1.97 -10.36 19.27
N THR A 183 2.95 -9.46 19.33
CA THR A 183 4.10 -9.55 20.23
C THR A 183 4.24 -8.27 21.03
N LEU A 184 4.38 -8.41 22.35
CA LEU A 184 4.48 -7.31 23.30
C LEU A 184 5.84 -7.32 24.04
N PRO A 185 6.92 -6.81 23.43
CA PRO A 185 8.18 -6.65 24.12
C PRO A 185 8.06 -5.57 25.21
N GLN A 186 8.34 -5.94 26.46
CA GLN A 186 8.34 -5.01 27.59
C GLN A 186 9.77 -4.77 28.06
N SER A 187 10.22 -3.51 27.95
CA SER A 187 11.48 -3.03 28.51
C SER A 187 11.18 -1.90 29.50
N VAL A 188 11.85 -1.91 30.65
CA VAL A 188 11.62 -0.92 31.73
C VAL A 188 12.01 0.50 31.31
N ASN A 189 12.82 0.64 30.26
CA ASN A 189 13.38 1.92 29.81
C ASN A 189 12.75 2.45 28.51
N GLU A 190 11.78 1.76 27.91
CA GLU A 190 11.21 2.14 26.62
C GLU A 190 9.69 2.21 26.70
N VAL A 191 9.10 3.03 25.81
CA VAL A 191 7.65 3.02 25.59
C VAL A 191 7.26 1.63 25.10
N VAL A 192 6.21 1.06 25.68
CA VAL A 192 5.69 -0.24 25.27
C VAL A 192 5.17 -0.12 23.83
N LYS A 193 5.69 -0.97 22.95
CA LYS A 193 5.29 -1.06 21.54
C LYS A 193 4.75 -2.46 21.29
N GLU A 194 3.77 -2.55 20.41
CA GLU A 194 3.19 -3.80 19.93
C GLU A 194 3.64 -4.04 18.50
N ASP A 195 4.12 -5.24 18.21
CA ASP A 195 4.32 -5.69 16.84
C ASP A 195 3.16 -6.60 16.46
N VAL A 196 2.48 -6.25 15.38
CA VAL A 196 1.25 -6.90 14.94
C VAL A 196 1.36 -7.25 13.46
N THR A 197 0.96 -8.47 13.11
CA THR A 197 0.80 -8.88 11.72
C THR A 197 -0.66 -9.25 11.45
N GLY A 198 -1.12 -8.99 10.23
CA GLY A 198 -2.50 -9.19 9.88
C GLY A 198 -2.79 -9.17 8.39
N TRP A 199 -4.06 -9.36 8.07
CA TRP A 199 -4.60 -9.24 6.73
C TRP A 199 -5.91 -8.47 6.75
N ALA A 200 -6.24 -7.79 5.67
CA ALA A 200 -7.51 -7.09 5.49
C ALA A 200 -8.32 -7.74 4.38
N ARG A 201 -9.65 -7.75 4.52
CA ARG A 201 -10.56 -8.24 3.48
C ARG A 201 -10.54 -7.33 2.25
N GLY A 202 -10.48 -6.02 2.46
CA GLY A 202 -10.58 -5.06 1.37
C GLY A 202 -9.96 -3.72 1.70
N CYS A 203 -9.41 -3.06 0.68
CA CYS A 203 -9.14 -1.64 0.70
C CYS A 203 -10.35 -0.92 0.12
N THR A 204 -10.96 -0.02 0.91
CA THR A 204 -12.14 0.73 0.47
C THR A 204 -11.74 1.88 -0.42
N ASN A 205 -10.78 2.70 0.02
CA ASN A 205 -10.29 3.85 -0.74
C ASN A 205 -8.80 4.06 -0.52
N ILE A 206 -8.12 4.52 -1.58
CA ILE A 206 -6.84 5.21 -1.52
C ILE A 206 -7.10 6.61 -2.05
N ILE A 207 -6.99 7.62 -1.19
CA ILE A 207 -7.35 9.00 -1.51
C ILE A 207 -6.08 9.83 -1.53
N TYR A 208 -5.82 10.51 -2.64
CA TYR A 208 -4.82 11.56 -2.73
C TYR A 208 -5.53 12.92 -2.72
N THR A 209 -5.21 13.75 -1.75
CA THR A 209 -5.73 15.11 -1.61
C THR A 209 -4.57 16.08 -1.81
N ASN A 210 -4.62 16.88 -2.87
CA ASN A 210 -3.66 17.96 -3.12
C ASN A 210 -4.23 19.29 -2.60
N ASP A 211 -3.45 20.07 -1.85
CA ASP A 211 -3.80 21.43 -1.42
C ASP A 211 -3.92 22.39 -2.61
N ILE A 212 -3.07 22.20 -3.62
CA ILE A 212 -2.96 23.07 -4.79
C ILE A 212 -3.61 22.38 -5.99
N GLN A 213 -4.69 22.98 -6.49
CA GLN A 213 -5.48 22.48 -7.60
C GLN A 213 -4.72 22.50 -8.95
N THR A 214 -3.72 21.65 -9.11
CA THR A 214 -3.17 21.26 -10.41
C THR A 214 -3.32 19.75 -10.52
N ALA A 215 -4.45 19.33 -11.10
CA ALA A 215 -4.63 17.94 -11.49
C ALA A 215 -3.47 17.50 -12.39
N PRO A 216 -2.97 16.26 -12.25
CA PRO A 216 -2.04 15.69 -13.22
C PRO A 216 -2.64 15.83 -14.62
N LYS A 217 -1.83 16.31 -15.56
CA LYS A 217 -2.25 16.47 -16.95
C LYS A 217 -2.77 15.12 -17.45
N ALA A 218 -4.06 15.05 -17.79
CA ALA A 218 -4.68 13.81 -18.24
C ALA A 218 -3.83 13.19 -19.36
N SER A 219 -3.43 11.93 -19.19
CA SER A 219 -2.76 11.17 -20.26
C SER A 219 -3.75 11.05 -21.42
N THR A 220 -3.57 11.84 -22.45
CA THR A 220 -4.26 11.62 -23.72
C THR A 220 -3.68 10.36 -24.34
N ASN A 221 -4.48 9.29 -24.35
CA ASN A 221 -4.23 8.13 -25.18
C ASN A 221 -3.95 8.61 -26.62
N ILE A 222 -2.73 8.34 -27.11
CA ILE A 222 -2.45 8.24 -28.54
C ILE A 222 -2.42 6.76 -28.89
#